data_AF-B8HA75-F1
#
_entry.id   AF-B8HA75-F1
#
_cell.length_a   1.000
_cell.length_b   1.000
_cell.length_c   1.000
_cell.angle_alpha   90.00
_cell.angle_beta   90.00
_cell.angle_gamma   90.00
#
_symmetry.space_group_name_H-M   'P 1'
#
loop_
_entity.id
_entity.type
_entity.pdbx_description
1 polymer ?
#
loop_
_entity_poly.entity_id
_entity_poly.type
_entity_poly.pdbx_seq_one_letter_code
_entity_poly.pdbx_strand_id
1 'polypeptide(L)'
;MEHVIVRDEGNGIPASVVCRGREWLVGAEPVRWFERVNWWETNRRMPRGRSRVDVEILQVQVRLGRNAGSALTTMLLERDGLGGGWRLRDAVADAA
;
A
#
# COMPACT_ATOMS: atom_id res chain seq x y z
N MET A 1 9.13 -0.26 7.89
CA MET A 1 8.39 -0.01 6.64
C MET A 1 8.40 1.48 6.34
N GLU A 2 8.69 1.84 5.09
CA GLU A 2 8.70 3.22 4.57
C GLU A 2 7.25 3.73 4.41
N HIS A 3 6.97 5.00 4.72
CA HIS A 3 5.66 5.59 4.38
C HIS A 3 5.61 5.93 2.90
N VAL A 4 4.50 5.61 2.25
CA VAL A 4 4.26 5.92 0.85
C VAL A 4 3.01 6.78 0.70
N ILE A 5 2.97 7.56 -0.36
CA ILE A 5 1.76 8.31 -0.73
C ILE A 5 1.06 7.52 -1.81
N VAL A 6 -0.17 7.09 -1.55
CA VAL A 6 -1.06 6.56 -2.58
C VAL A 6 -1.94 7.71 -3.06
N ARG A 7 -1.91 7.98 -4.36
CA ARG A 7 -2.83 8.92 -5.01
C ARG A 7 -3.96 8.10 -5.63
N ASP A 8 -5.20 8.54 -5.42
CA ASP A 8 -6.38 7.92 -6.02
C ASP A 8 -6.98 8.79 -7.14
N GLU A 9 -7.82 8.20 -7.99
CA GLU A 9 -8.52 8.90 -9.07
C GLU A 9 -9.79 9.64 -8.60
N GLY A 10 -9.93 9.93 -7.31
CA GLY A 10 -11.11 10.58 -6.72
C GLY A 10 -12.26 9.63 -6.37
N ASN A 11 -12.16 8.37 -6.76
CA ASN A 11 -13.11 7.28 -6.45
C ASN A 11 -12.55 6.26 -5.43
N GLY A 12 -11.35 6.52 -4.88
CA GLY A 12 -10.66 5.60 -3.96
C GLY A 12 -9.91 4.44 -4.63
N ILE A 13 -9.85 4.42 -5.98
CA ILE A 13 -9.01 3.51 -6.75
C ILE A 13 -7.59 4.12 -6.85
N PRO A 14 -6.55 3.40 -6.40
CA PRO A 14 -5.16 3.83 -6.56
C PRO A 14 -4.77 4.09 -8.03
N ALA A 15 -4.25 5.29 -8.29
CA ALA A 15 -3.73 5.72 -9.58
C ALA A 15 -2.19 5.68 -9.62
N SER A 16 -1.54 6.10 -8.52
CA SER A 16 -0.09 6.08 -8.40
C SER A 16 0.40 5.93 -6.97
N VAL A 17 1.63 5.46 -6.82
CA VAL A 17 2.34 5.36 -5.54
C VAL A 17 3.62 6.19 -5.62
N VAL A 18 3.80 7.11 -4.68
CA VAL A 18 5.05 7.83 -4.49
C VAL A 18 5.84 7.17 -3.37
N CYS A 19 6.98 6.59 -3.71
CA CYS A 19 7.93 6.00 -2.77
C CYS A 19 9.36 6.26 -3.23
N ARG A 20 10.30 6.40 -2.29
CA ARG A 20 11.72 6.64 -2.57
C ARG A 20 11.98 7.81 -3.53
N GLY A 21 11.17 8.87 -3.41
CA GLY A 21 11.26 10.07 -4.26
C GLY A 21 10.84 9.86 -5.73
N ARG A 22 10.23 8.72 -6.07
CA ARG A 22 9.78 8.38 -7.42
C ARG A 22 8.28 8.13 -7.42
N GLU A 23 7.63 8.51 -8.53
CA GLU A 23 6.23 8.18 -8.77
C GLU A 23 6.12 6.94 -9.67
N TRP A 24 5.32 5.99 -9.21
CA TRP A 24 5.04 4.74 -9.88
C TRP A 24 3.56 4.69 -10.25
N LEU A 25 3.27 4.46 -11.53
CA LEU A 25 1.89 4.44 -12.03
C LEU A 25 1.30 3.05 -11.90
N VAL A 26 0.07 2.95 -11.40
CA VAL A 26 -0.67 1.69 -11.34
C VAL A 26 -0.95 1.20 -12.77
N GLY A 27 -0.62 -0.06 -13.02
CA GLY A 27 -0.69 -0.67 -14.35
C GLY A 27 -1.68 -1.84 -14.46
N ALA A 28 -2.25 -2.28 -13.34
CA ALA A 28 -3.27 -3.33 -13.27
C ALA A 28 -4.23 -3.06 -12.10
N GLU A 29 -5.38 -3.74 -12.10
CA GLU A 29 -6.41 -3.57 -11.07
C GLU A 29 -5.85 -3.86 -9.67
N PRO A 30 -5.97 -2.91 -8.72
CA PRO A 30 -5.50 -3.11 -7.35
C PRO A 30 -6.31 -4.17 -6.60
N VAL A 31 -5.65 -4.92 -5.72
CA VAL A 31 -6.29 -5.92 -4.85
C VAL A 31 -6.23 -5.46 -3.40
N ARG A 32 -7.37 -5.46 -2.71
CA ARG A 32 -7.50 -4.95 -1.34
C ARG A 32 -8.14 -6.02 -0.44
N TRP A 33 -7.55 -6.23 0.73
CA TRP A 33 -8.04 -7.18 1.74
C TRP A 33 -7.68 -6.71 3.16
N PHE A 34 -8.12 -7.49 4.15
CA PHE A 34 -7.78 -7.25 5.54
C PHE A 34 -7.03 -8.47 6.09
N GLU A 35 -5.93 -8.23 6.80
CA GLU A 35 -5.19 -9.26 7.54
C GLU A 35 -5.40 -9.09 9.03
N ARG A 36 -5.60 -10.20 9.73
CA ARG A 36 -5.76 -10.20 11.18
C ARG A 36 -4.40 -10.05 11.85
N VAL A 37 -4.31 -9.11 12.78
CA VAL A 37 -3.09 -8.86 13.54
C VAL A 37 -3.26 -9.28 15.00
N ASN A 38 -2.19 -9.85 15.56
CA ASN A 38 -2.11 -10.13 16.99
C ASN A 38 -1.93 -8.81 17.72
N TRP A 39 -3.05 -8.15 18.04
CA TRP A 39 -3.03 -6.83 18.68
C TRP A 39 -2.29 -6.84 20.03
N TRP A 40 -2.18 -8.00 20.69
CA TRP A 40 -1.40 -8.20 21.92
C TRP A 40 0.12 -8.23 21.71
N GLU A 41 0.62 -8.55 20.51
CA GLU A 41 2.05 -8.45 20.17
C GLU A 41 2.46 -7.01 19.87
N THR A 42 1.50 -6.19 19.45
CA THR A 42 1.73 -4.78 19.19
C THR A 42 1.63 -4.02 20.51
N ASN A 43 2.77 -3.71 21.13
CA ASN A 43 2.92 -2.97 22.40
C ASN A 43 2.39 -1.51 22.32
N ARG A 44 1.12 -1.33 21.96
CA ARG A 44 0.45 -0.04 21.77
C ARG A 44 -0.94 -0.09 22.37
N ARG A 45 -1.22 0.87 23.25
CA ARG A 45 -2.55 1.07 23.82
C ARG A 45 -3.56 1.36 22.72
N MET A 46 -4.73 0.72 22.81
CA MET A 46 -5.83 0.92 21.88
C MET A 46 -6.29 2.39 21.89
N PRO A 47 -6.35 3.09 20.74
CA PRO A 47 -7.03 4.39 20.67
C PRO A 47 -8.51 4.24 21.01
N ARG A 48 -9.09 5.16 21.79
CA ARG A 48 -10.53 5.14 22.10
C ARG A 48 -11.33 5.19 20.80
N GLY A 49 -12.32 4.31 20.66
CA GLY A 49 -13.25 4.29 19.52
C GLY A 49 -12.74 3.60 18.24
N ARG A 50 -11.59 2.90 18.28
CA ARG A 50 -11.10 2.10 17.14
C ARG A 50 -10.95 0.63 17.53
N SER A 51 -11.23 -0.28 16.59
CA SER A 51 -10.78 -1.67 16.61
C SER A 51 -9.46 -1.79 15.83
N ARG A 52 -8.58 -2.72 16.24
CA ARG A 52 -7.26 -2.93 15.62
C ARG A 52 -6.98 -4.42 15.41
N VAL A 53 -8.07 -5.17 15.22
CA VAL A 53 -8.04 -6.63 15.00
C VAL A 53 -7.54 -6.92 13.59
N ASP A 54 -7.85 -6.04 12.64
CA ASP A 54 -7.46 -6.21 11.25
C ASP A 54 -6.72 -4.97 10.74
N VAL A 55 -5.78 -5.20 9.82
CA VAL A 55 -5.08 -4.17 9.06
C VAL A 55 -5.44 -4.30 7.60
N GLU A 56 -5.73 -3.17 6.96
CA GLU A 56 -6.01 -3.13 5.53
C GLU A 56 -4.71 -3.28 4.75
N ILE A 57 -4.71 -4.20 3.79
CA ILE A 57 -3.62 -4.47 2.87
C ILE A 57 -4.06 -4.12 1.45
N LEU A 58 -3.16 -3.51 0.71
CA LEU A 58 -3.35 -3.12 -0.68
C LEU A 58 -2.17 -3.62 -1.50
N GLN A 59 -2.43 -4.51 -2.46
CA GLN A 59 -1.48 -4.91 -3.49
C GLN A 59 -1.73 -4.08 -4.74
N VAL A 60 -0.67 -3.48 -5.26
CA VAL A 60 -0.69 -2.74 -6.52
C VAL A 60 0.42 -3.24 -7.43
N GLN A 61 0.13 -3.35 -8.71
CA GLN A 61 1.15 -3.55 -9.74
C GLN A 61 1.45 -2.19 -10.37
N VAL A 62 2.69 -1.74 -10.23
CA VAL A 62 3.09 -0.40 -10.62
C VAL A 62 4.27 -0.42 -11.58
N ARG A 63 4.41 0.61 -12.41
CA ARG A 63 5.56 0.80 -13.30
C ARG A 63 6.20 2.16 -13.08
N LEU A 64 7.51 2.25 -13.30
CA LEU A 64 8.21 3.53 -13.27
C LEU A 64 8.02 4.26 -14.61
N GLY A 65 7.50 5.49 -14.56
CA GLY A 65 7.24 6.29 -15.76
C GLY A 65 5.97 5.88 -16.52
N ARG A 66 5.78 6.45 -17.72
CA ARG A 66 4.54 6.32 -18.52
C ARG A 66 4.60 5.27 -19.63
N ASN A 67 5.70 4.53 -19.76
CA ASN A 67 5.84 3.53 -20.82
C ASN A 67 4.98 2.29 -20.51
N ALA A 68 4.00 2.01 -21.37
CA ALA A 68 3.09 0.88 -21.23
C ALA A 68 3.79 -0.50 -21.37
N GLY A 69 4.98 -0.55 -21.95
CA GLY A 69 5.78 -1.78 -22.08
C GLY A 69 6.79 -2.02 -20.95
N SER A 70 6.90 -1.12 -19.97
CA SER A 70 7.79 -1.33 -18.82
C SER A 70 7.28 -2.45 -17.91
N ALA A 71 8.21 -3.27 -17.41
CA ALA A 71 7.92 -4.30 -16.43
C ALA A 71 7.19 -3.73 -15.20
N LEU A 72 6.25 -4.51 -14.68
CA LEU A 72 5.52 -4.17 -13.47
C LEU A 72 6.34 -4.54 -12.22
N THR A 73 6.09 -3.83 -11.16
CA THR A 73 6.58 -4.10 -9.81
C THR A 73 5.36 -4.27 -8.93
N THR A 74 5.26 -5.42 -8.28
CA THR A 74 4.22 -5.67 -7.28
C THR A 74 4.65 -5.03 -5.97
N MET A 75 3.90 -4.04 -5.50
CA MET A 75 4.08 -3.45 -4.17
C MET A 75 2.94 -3.88 -3.25
N LEU A 76 3.32 -4.27 -2.04
CA LEU A 76 2.40 -4.63 -0.98
C LEU A 76 2.40 -3.54 0.08
N LEU A 77 1.24 -2.91 0.28
CA LEU A 77 1.07 -1.76 1.15
C LEU A 77 0.21 -2.13 2.35
N GLU A 78 0.61 -1.68 3.53
CA GLU A 78 -0.11 -1.85 4.79
C GLU A 78 -0.64 -0.51 5.28
N ARG A 79 -1.89 -0.47 5.73
CA ARG A 79 -2.49 0.74 6.30
C ARG A 79 -1.97 1.03 7.69
N ASP A 80 -1.44 2.23 7.90
CA ASP A 80 -1.00 2.66 9.23
C ASP A 80 -2.20 2.95 10.14
N GLY A 81 -2.39 2.13 11.18
CA GLY A 81 -3.50 2.26 12.12
C GLY A 81 -3.49 3.53 13.00
N LEU A 82 -2.44 4.36 12.97
CA LEU A 82 -2.37 5.63 13.71
C LEU A 82 -2.90 6.80 12.88
N GLY A 83 -2.37 6.99 11.66
CA GLY A 83 -2.66 8.16 10.81
C GLY A 83 -3.47 7.89 9.55
N GLY A 84 -3.81 6.64 9.25
CA GLY A 84 -4.56 6.28 8.03
C GLY A 84 -3.76 6.42 6.74
N GLY A 85 -2.44 6.58 6.81
CA GLY A 85 -1.54 6.53 5.65
C GLY A 85 -1.17 5.11 5.24
N TRP A 86 -0.33 4.96 4.22
CA TRP A 86 0.15 3.67 3.73
C TRP A 86 1.64 3.49 4.02
N ARG A 87 2.03 2.24 4.27
CA ARG A 87 3.42 1.83 4.45
C ARG A 87 3.79 0.73 3.46
N LEU A 88 4.97 0.81 2.86
CA LEU A 88 5.49 -0.23 2.00
C LEU A 88 5.94 -1.42 2.85
N ARG A 89 5.22 -2.54 2.72
CA ARG A 89 5.53 -3.82 3.36
C ARG A 89 6.54 -4.61 2.54
N ASP A 90 6.30 -4.71 1.23
CA ASP A 90 7.17 -5.44 0.30
C ASP A 90 7.10 -4.85 -1.11
N ALA A 91 8.14 -5.08 -1.92
CA ALA A 91 8.20 -4.70 -3.33
C ALA A 91 9.02 -5.71 -4.13
N VAL A 92 8.39 -6.35 -5.11
CA VAL A 92 9.00 -7.36 -5.98
C VAL A 92 8.83 -6.93 -7.43
N ALA A 93 9.92 -6.79 -8.17
CA ALA A 93 9.88 -6.52 -9.60
C ALA A 93 9.54 -7.82 -10.37
N ASP A 94 8.66 -7.74 -11.35
CA ASP A 94 8.45 -8.83 -12.30
C ASP A 94 9.69 -8.98 -13.18
N ALA A 95 9.94 -10.22 -13.64
CA ALA A 95 10.95 -10.46 -14.66
C ALA A 95 10.51 -9.77 -15.96
N ALA A 96 11.40 -8.94 -16.52
CA ALA A 96 11.20 -8.26 -17.80
C ALA A 96 11.37 -9.20 -18.99
#